data_AF-A0A139SIS5-F1
#
_entry.id   AF-A0A139SIS5-F1
#
_cell.length_a   1.000
_cell.length_b   1.000
_cell.length_c   1.000
_cell.angle_alpha   90.00
_cell.angle_beta   90.00
_cell.angle_gamma   90.00
#
_symmetry.space_group_name_H-M   'P 1'
#
loop_
_entity.id
_entity.type
_entity.pdbx_description
1 polymer ?
#
loop_
_entity_poly.entity_id
_entity_poly.type
_entity_poly.pdbx_seq_one_letter_code
_entity_poly.pdbx_strand_id
1 'polypeptide(L)'
;MGADLPDTLIAELRFVGRDAGAVKALSGFRKKQHTLPTAANPTTQAFLARLCAPELAERAEALFQTLREALGYKRRDISLNVESAQALLRARDFTLEIAYELDPASPSDYLITQTLLDAHEAAVLASDAFNAVFRGAFSELSFALKRGVQVEAVIDAVEALDDADGGNSGGPGGRGGDRAAPLRVSYPSDYSYCEIAVEGVAARVRCTGASVDLLFPKGGSPLELLREFAAVRAAFQLSKELGALLA
;
A
#
# COMPACT_ATOMS: atom_id res chain seq x y z
N MET A 1 16.64 -0.59 -18.03
CA MET A 1 15.44 -0.99 -18.81
C MET A 1 14.96 -2.30 -18.20
N GLY A 2 13.66 -2.37 -17.89
CA GLY A 2 13.06 -3.21 -16.84
C GLY A 2 13.49 -4.67 -16.83
N ALA A 3 13.99 -5.13 -15.67
CA ALA A 3 13.74 -6.50 -15.27
C ALA A 3 12.33 -6.50 -14.68
N ASP A 4 11.39 -7.08 -15.43
CA ASP A 4 10.05 -7.41 -14.96
C ASP A 4 10.19 -8.25 -13.69
N LEU A 5 9.45 -7.89 -12.65
CA LEU A 5 8.99 -8.91 -11.71
C LEU A 5 8.26 -9.95 -12.57
N PRO A 6 8.45 -11.26 -12.39
CA PRO A 6 7.91 -12.23 -13.32
C PRO A 6 6.40 -12.02 -13.41
N ASP A 7 5.94 -11.62 -14.60
CA ASP A 7 4.52 -11.46 -14.91
C ASP A 7 3.71 -12.72 -14.57
N THR A 8 4.36 -13.86 -14.35
CA THR A 8 3.76 -15.13 -13.94
C THR A 8 3.32 -15.17 -12.47
N LEU A 9 3.85 -14.32 -11.58
CA LEU A 9 3.53 -14.32 -10.15
C LEU A 9 2.59 -13.20 -9.72
N ILE A 10 2.66 -12.04 -10.36
CA ILE A 10 1.89 -10.86 -9.95
C ILE A 10 0.57 -10.81 -10.73
N ALA A 11 -0.52 -10.71 -9.98
CA ALA A 11 -1.86 -10.53 -10.52
C ALA A 11 -2.13 -9.06 -10.82
N GLU A 12 -1.68 -8.17 -9.93
CA GLU A 12 -2.04 -6.76 -9.98
C GLU A 12 -1.05 -5.89 -9.19
N LEU A 13 -0.81 -4.66 -9.67
CA LEU A 13 -0.07 -3.62 -8.97
C LEU A 13 -1.04 -2.55 -8.46
N ARG A 14 -0.93 -2.19 -7.19
CA ARG A 14 -1.77 -1.15 -6.56
C ARG A 14 -0.92 -0.14 -5.81
N PHE A 15 -1.27 1.13 -5.92
CA PHE A 15 -0.74 2.17 -5.03
C PHE A 15 -1.77 2.42 -3.93
N VAL A 16 -1.36 2.32 -2.67
CA VAL A 16 -2.27 2.42 -1.54
C VAL A 16 -1.84 3.57 -0.62
N GLY A 17 -2.78 4.43 -0.31
CA GLY A 17 -2.67 5.51 0.65
C GLY A 17 -3.58 5.22 1.83
N ARG A 18 -3.09 5.45 3.04
CA ARG A 18 -3.87 5.27 4.26
C ARG A 18 -3.89 6.55 5.06
N ASP A 19 -5.07 6.88 5.55
CA ASP A 19 -5.31 7.97 6.49
C ASP A 19 -6.30 7.49 7.57
N ALA A 20 -6.42 8.22 8.67
CA ALA A 20 -7.30 7.85 9.76
C ALA A 20 -7.92 9.07 10.43
N GLY A 21 -9.07 8.88 11.07
CA GLY A 21 -9.73 9.93 11.83
C GLY A 21 -10.69 9.38 12.86
N ALA A 22 -11.09 10.24 13.79
CA ALA A 22 -12.07 9.85 14.80
C ALA A 22 -13.49 10.02 14.25
N VAL A 23 -14.40 9.05 14.49
CA VAL A 23 -15.80 9.12 14.02
C VAL A 23 -16.51 10.39 14.52
N LYS A 24 -16.17 10.87 15.72
CA LYS A 24 -16.70 12.12 16.29
C LYS A 24 -16.28 13.40 15.54
N ALA A 25 -15.26 13.34 14.70
CA ALA A 25 -14.72 14.47 13.94
C ALA A 25 -15.42 14.64 12.58
N LEU A 26 -16.12 13.62 12.08
CA LEU A 26 -16.91 13.71 10.87
C LEU A 26 -18.02 14.76 11.05
N SER A 27 -18.21 15.60 10.04
CA SER A 27 -19.22 16.66 9.97
C SER A 27 -20.64 16.15 10.18
N GLY A 28 -20.92 14.90 9.80
CA GLY A 28 -22.21 14.24 10.04
C GLY A 28 -22.47 13.86 11.50
N PHE A 29 -21.45 13.84 12.38
CA PHE A 29 -21.58 13.35 13.75
C PHE A 29 -22.23 14.37 14.69
N ARG A 30 -23.35 13.99 15.29
CA ARG A 30 -24.11 14.85 16.21
C ARG A 30 -23.97 14.37 17.65
N LYS A 31 -23.13 15.05 18.45
CA LYS A 31 -22.79 14.67 19.84
C LYS A 31 -23.99 14.39 20.76
N LYS A 32 -25.14 15.02 20.54
CA LYS A 32 -26.36 14.81 21.36
C LYS A 32 -27.23 13.63 20.89
N GLN A 33 -27.05 13.16 19.66
CA GLN A 33 -27.93 12.17 19.02
C GLN A 33 -27.21 10.86 18.70
N HIS A 34 -25.89 10.90 18.55
CA HIS A 34 -25.08 9.77 18.13
C HIS A 34 -24.17 9.29 19.26
N THR A 35 -23.98 7.97 19.32
CA THR A 35 -22.99 7.31 20.18
C THR A 35 -21.84 6.82 19.31
N LEU A 36 -20.63 6.82 19.86
CA LEU A 36 -19.48 6.24 19.17
C LEU A 36 -19.66 4.72 19.03
N PRO A 37 -19.28 4.14 17.88
CA PRO A 37 -19.28 2.70 17.75
C PRO A 37 -18.29 2.05 18.72
N THR A 38 -18.67 0.87 19.23
CA THR A 38 -17.84 0.06 20.13
C THR A 38 -17.39 -1.26 19.49
N ALA A 39 -17.84 -1.53 18.26
CA ALA A 39 -17.46 -2.68 17.45
C ALA A 39 -17.53 -2.32 15.95
N ALA A 40 -16.65 -2.92 15.14
CA ALA A 40 -16.71 -2.86 13.69
C ALA A 40 -17.59 -4.01 13.18
N ASN A 41 -18.80 -3.69 12.71
CA ASN A 41 -19.75 -4.66 12.16
C ASN A 41 -20.61 -4.00 11.07
N PRO A 42 -21.42 -4.75 10.29
CA PRO A 42 -22.20 -4.17 9.20
C PRO A 42 -23.13 -3.01 9.62
N THR A 43 -23.68 -3.05 10.83
CA THR A 43 -24.56 -1.98 11.34
C THR A 43 -23.78 -0.72 11.65
N THR A 44 -22.65 -0.82 12.35
CA THR A 44 -21.82 0.35 12.68
C THR A 44 -21.10 0.90 11.46
N GLN A 45 -20.76 0.04 10.49
CA GLN A 45 -20.23 0.45 9.19
C GLN A 45 -21.28 1.23 8.38
N ALA A 46 -22.54 0.78 8.34
CA ALA A 46 -23.62 1.53 7.71
C ALA A 46 -23.88 2.89 8.40
N PHE A 47 -23.66 2.96 9.70
CA PHE A 47 -23.69 4.23 10.44
C PHE A 47 -22.54 5.15 10.00
N LEU A 48 -21.29 4.66 9.95
CA LEU A 48 -20.15 5.41 9.42
C LEU A 48 -20.41 5.93 8.01
N ALA A 49 -20.92 5.08 7.11
CA ALA A 49 -21.23 5.44 5.74
C ALA A 49 -22.18 6.64 5.62
N ARG A 50 -23.16 6.75 6.53
CA ARG A 50 -24.07 7.91 6.57
C ARG A 50 -23.37 9.18 7.05
N LEU A 51 -22.40 9.05 7.97
CA LEU A 51 -21.68 10.20 8.52
C LEU A 51 -20.67 10.77 7.53
N CYS A 52 -19.93 9.92 6.82
CA CYS A 52 -18.87 10.36 5.91
C CYS A 52 -19.38 10.72 4.50
N ALA A 53 -20.61 10.35 4.14
CA ALA A 53 -21.15 10.56 2.79
C ALA A 53 -20.97 11.99 2.23
N PRO A 54 -21.21 13.08 2.98
CA PRO A 54 -21.01 14.44 2.46
C PRO A 54 -19.54 14.74 2.16
N GLU A 55 -18.64 14.44 3.09
CA GLU A 55 -17.20 14.69 2.93
C GLU A 55 -16.58 13.83 1.83
N LEU A 56 -17.00 12.56 1.75
CA LEU A 56 -16.55 11.65 0.70
C LEU A 56 -17.01 12.14 -0.68
N ALA A 57 -18.27 12.57 -0.81
CA ALA A 57 -18.79 13.10 -2.08
C ALA A 57 -18.03 14.38 -2.50
N GLU A 58 -17.79 15.31 -1.58
CA GLU A 58 -17.03 16.53 -1.86
C GLU A 58 -15.57 16.22 -2.26
N ARG A 59 -14.88 15.38 -1.49
CA ARG A 59 -13.52 14.93 -1.78
C ARG A 59 -13.42 14.24 -3.14
N ALA A 60 -14.35 13.33 -3.43
CA ALA A 60 -14.35 12.56 -4.67
C ALA A 60 -14.65 13.43 -5.89
N GLU A 61 -15.60 14.38 -5.77
CA GLU A 61 -15.90 15.34 -6.84
C GLU A 61 -14.71 16.27 -7.11
N ALA A 62 -14.04 16.77 -6.06
CA ALA A 62 -12.85 17.60 -6.21
C ALA A 62 -11.72 16.85 -6.94
N LEU A 63 -11.49 15.58 -6.59
CA LEU A 63 -10.52 14.73 -7.29
C LEU A 63 -10.93 14.47 -8.74
N PHE A 64 -12.20 14.20 -9.00
CA PHE A 64 -12.72 14.01 -10.35
C PHE A 64 -12.46 15.24 -11.23
N GLN A 65 -12.80 16.44 -10.76
CA GLN A 65 -12.59 17.66 -11.54
C GLN A 65 -11.10 17.94 -11.76
N THR A 66 -10.28 17.76 -10.73
CA THR A 66 -8.83 17.96 -10.80
C THR A 66 -8.19 17.01 -11.83
N LEU A 67 -8.52 15.72 -11.78
CA LEU A 67 -8.01 14.73 -12.73
C LEU A 67 -8.50 15.01 -14.15
N ARG A 68 -9.78 15.35 -14.30
CA ARG A 68 -10.37 15.66 -15.61
C ARG A 68 -9.68 16.85 -16.27
N GLU A 69 -9.37 17.89 -15.50
CA GLU A 69 -8.66 19.08 -15.98
C GLU A 69 -7.18 18.77 -16.26
N ALA A 70 -6.46 18.21 -15.29
CA ALA A 70 -5.02 17.97 -15.36
C ALA A 70 -4.63 17.02 -16.51
N LEU A 71 -5.47 16.04 -16.82
CA LEU A 71 -5.22 15.01 -17.83
C LEU A 71 -6.02 15.25 -19.12
N GLY A 72 -6.80 16.32 -19.18
CA GLY A 72 -7.59 16.69 -20.35
C GLY A 72 -8.71 15.70 -20.71
N TYR A 73 -9.16 14.88 -19.76
CA TYR A 73 -10.21 13.90 -19.99
C TYR A 73 -11.54 14.55 -20.39
N LYS A 74 -12.23 13.89 -21.32
CA LYS A 74 -13.61 14.22 -21.66
C LYS A 74 -14.56 13.40 -20.79
N ARG A 75 -15.85 13.78 -20.79
CA ARG A 75 -16.90 13.07 -20.04
C ARG A 75 -16.92 11.55 -20.26
N ARG A 76 -16.55 11.08 -21.45
CA ARG A 76 -16.54 9.65 -21.78
C ARG A 76 -15.31 8.90 -21.25
N ASP A 77 -14.25 9.62 -20.88
CA ASP A 77 -12.96 9.03 -20.50
C ASP A 77 -12.83 8.89 -18.98
N ILE A 78 -13.76 9.46 -18.20
CA ILE A 78 -13.75 9.45 -16.74
C ILE A 78 -15.17 9.45 -16.18
N SER A 79 -15.41 8.65 -15.14
CA SER A 79 -16.67 8.58 -14.41
C SER A 79 -16.41 8.51 -12.91
N LEU A 80 -17.37 8.98 -12.12
CA LEU A 80 -17.35 8.90 -10.66
C LEU A 80 -18.65 8.25 -10.18
N ASN A 81 -18.52 7.26 -9.30
CA ASN A 81 -19.62 6.70 -8.52
C ASN A 81 -19.30 6.83 -7.03
N VAL A 82 -20.27 7.23 -6.21
CA VAL A 82 -20.13 7.35 -4.76
C VAL A 82 -21.27 6.58 -4.09
N GLU A 83 -20.92 5.52 -3.38
CA GLU A 83 -21.86 4.61 -2.73
C GLU A 83 -21.34 4.20 -1.36
N SER A 84 -22.17 4.28 -0.32
CA SER A 84 -21.96 3.60 0.97
C SER A 84 -20.52 3.59 1.51
N ALA A 85 -19.98 4.77 1.90
CA ALA A 85 -18.60 4.93 2.40
C ALA A 85 -17.49 4.70 1.36
N GLN A 86 -17.82 4.52 0.09
CA GLN A 86 -16.87 4.27 -0.99
C GLN A 86 -17.09 5.25 -2.16
N ALA A 87 -16.00 5.73 -2.74
CA ALA A 87 -16.01 6.45 -4.00
C ALA A 87 -15.14 5.70 -5.00
N LEU A 88 -15.66 5.50 -6.21
CA LEU A 88 -15.01 4.80 -7.30
C LEU A 88 -14.96 5.70 -8.53
N LEU A 89 -13.77 6.15 -8.86
CA LEU A 89 -13.47 6.92 -10.05
C LEU A 89 -12.82 5.99 -11.07
N ARG A 90 -13.47 5.82 -12.22
CA ARG A 90 -12.92 5.04 -13.34
C ARG A 90 -12.52 5.99 -14.46
N ALA A 91 -11.22 6.04 -14.73
CA ALA A 91 -10.67 6.68 -15.91
C ALA A 91 -10.37 5.60 -16.97
N ARG A 92 -10.02 6.03 -18.19
CA ARG A 92 -9.69 5.10 -19.29
C ARG A 92 -8.45 4.23 -19.04
N ASP A 93 -7.56 4.69 -18.17
CA ASP A 93 -6.18 4.22 -18.00
C ASP A 93 -5.82 3.92 -16.53
N PHE A 94 -6.76 4.13 -15.60
CA PHE A 94 -6.65 3.71 -14.21
C PHE A 94 -8.02 3.72 -13.50
N THR A 95 -8.08 3.05 -12.37
CA THR A 95 -9.19 3.10 -11.43
C THR A 95 -8.69 3.66 -10.10
N LEU A 96 -9.41 4.62 -9.51
CA LEU A 96 -9.15 5.13 -8.17
C LEU A 96 -10.34 4.83 -7.25
N GLU A 97 -10.05 4.21 -6.13
CA GLU A 97 -11.01 3.90 -5.08
C GLU A 97 -10.65 4.65 -3.80
N ILE A 98 -11.66 5.17 -3.09
CA ILE A 98 -11.53 5.73 -1.75
C ILE A 98 -12.58 5.06 -0.88
N ALA A 99 -12.16 4.34 0.16
CA ALA A 99 -13.04 3.62 1.06
C ALA A 99 -12.85 4.10 2.50
N TYR A 100 -13.95 4.31 3.22
CA TYR A 100 -13.98 4.60 4.65
C TYR A 100 -14.46 3.35 5.39
N GLU A 101 -13.67 2.87 6.35
CA GLU A 101 -13.99 1.69 7.15
C GLU A 101 -13.74 1.98 8.62
N LEU A 102 -14.53 1.39 9.52
CA LEU A 102 -14.22 1.45 10.94
C LEU A 102 -12.94 0.68 11.23
N ASP A 103 -12.08 1.24 12.09
CA ASP A 103 -10.92 0.50 12.56
C ASP A 103 -11.39 -0.64 13.49
N PRO A 104 -11.14 -1.91 13.14
CA PRO A 104 -11.54 -3.03 14.00
C PRO A 104 -10.81 -3.04 15.35
N ALA A 105 -9.60 -2.47 15.44
CA ALA A 105 -8.85 -2.35 16.68
C ALA A 105 -9.35 -1.18 17.55
N SER A 106 -9.87 -0.12 16.92
CA SER A 106 -10.46 1.05 17.58
C SER A 106 -11.76 1.49 16.90
N PRO A 107 -12.91 0.86 17.20
CA PRO A 107 -14.17 1.13 16.49
C PRO A 107 -14.72 2.57 16.64
N SER A 108 -14.15 3.38 17.53
CA SER A 108 -14.45 4.81 17.61
C SER A 108 -13.75 5.66 16.55
N ASP A 109 -12.83 5.06 15.81
CA ASP A 109 -12.04 5.65 14.74
C ASP A 109 -12.39 4.98 13.39
N TYR A 110 -12.05 5.67 12.32
CA TYR A 110 -12.18 5.17 10.95
C TYR A 110 -10.85 5.29 10.22
N LEU A 111 -10.67 4.41 9.24
CA LEU A 111 -9.57 4.41 8.30
C LEU A 111 -10.11 4.85 6.93
N ILE A 112 -9.30 5.62 6.22
CA ILE A 112 -9.50 5.92 4.81
C ILE A 112 -8.43 5.16 4.04
N THR A 113 -8.86 4.32 3.11
CA THR A 113 -7.96 3.66 2.16
C THR A 113 -8.20 4.25 0.78
N GLN A 114 -7.17 4.84 0.19
CA GLN A 114 -7.17 5.31 -1.19
C GLN A 114 -6.32 4.37 -2.04
N THR A 115 -6.93 3.69 -3.00
CA THR A 115 -6.28 2.68 -3.83
C THR A 115 -6.31 3.11 -5.29
N LEU A 116 -5.16 3.19 -5.93
CA LEU A 116 -5.01 3.34 -7.37
C LEU A 116 -4.69 1.97 -7.97
N LEU A 117 -5.55 1.52 -8.88
CA LEU A 117 -5.53 0.23 -9.56
C LEU A 117 -5.47 0.45 -11.07
N ASP A 118 -5.15 -0.61 -11.81
CA ASP A 118 -5.13 -0.65 -13.28
C ASP A 118 -4.22 0.39 -13.96
N ALA A 119 -3.38 1.10 -13.18
CA ALA A 119 -2.48 2.15 -13.66
C ALA A 119 -1.21 1.51 -14.25
N HIS A 120 -1.33 0.87 -15.41
CA HIS A 120 -0.24 0.14 -16.05
C HIS A 120 0.39 0.89 -17.22
N GLU A 121 -0.27 1.92 -17.74
CA GLU A 121 0.26 2.71 -18.85
C GLU A 121 1.42 3.60 -18.37
N ALA A 122 2.63 3.28 -18.85
CA ALA A 122 3.85 4.04 -18.52
C ALA A 122 3.73 5.54 -18.83
N ALA A 123 2.95 5.91 -19.85
CA ALA A 123 2.70 7.31 -20.21
C ALA A 123 1.95 8.08 -19.11
N VAL A 124 0.97 7.45 -18.46
CA VAL A 124 0.20 8.06 -17.37
C VAL A 124 1.05 8.13 -16.10
N LEU A 125 1.74 7.05 -15.75
CA LEU A 125 2.62 7.01 -14.59
C LEU A 125 3.80 7.98 -14.69
N ALA A 126 4.28 8.29 -15.90
CA ALA A 126 5.34 9.25 -16.14
C ALA A 126 4.84 10.70 -16.28
N SER A 127 3.53 10.95 -16.28
CA SER A 127 2.95 12.28 -16.45
C SER A 127 3.18 13.15 -15.21
N ASP A 128 3.79 14.32 -15.38
CA ASP A 128 3.99 15.30 -14.30
C ASP A 128 2.64 15.77 -13.73
N ALA A 129 1.64 15.96 -14.59
CA ALA A 129 0.29 16.37 -14.18
C ALA A 129 -0.36 15.28 -13.29
N PHE A 130 -0.23 14.01 -13.67
CA PHE A 130 -0.76 12.88 -12.89
C PHE A 130 -0.10 12.81 -11.51
N ASN A 131 1.24 12.88 -11.47
CA ASN A 131 2.00 12.80 -10.23
C ASN A 131 1.79 14.05 -9.34
N ALA A 132 1.50 15.21 -9.92
CA ALA A 132 1.14 16.40 -9.16
C ALA A 132 -0.19 16.25 -8.43
N VAL A 133 -1.21 15.64 -9.06
CA VAL A 133 -2.50 15.36 -8.41
C VAL A 133 -2.34 14.41 -7.22
N PHE A 134 -1.50 13.39 -7.37
CA PHE A 134 -1.29 12.36 -6.34
C PHE A 134 -0.07 12.60 -5.45
N ARG A 135 0.44 13.83 -5.38
CA ARG A 135 1.59 14.15 -4.54
C ARG A 135 1.30 13.80 -3.08
N GLY A 136 2.13 12.92 -2.51
CA GLY A 136 2.00 12.50 -1.12
C GLY A 136 0.80 11.57 -0.84
N ALA A 137 0.09 11.11 -1.86
CA ALA A 137 -1.17 10.40 -1.68
C ALA A 137 -1.01 8.92 -1.30
N PHE A 138 0.12 8.30 -1.64
CA PHE A 138 0.32 6.86 -1.47
C PHE A 138 1.54 6.57 -0.62
N SER A 139 1.41 5.67 0.35
CA SER A 139 2.48 5.24 1.25
C SER A 139 2.83 3.77 1.07
N GLU A 140 2.11 3.05 0.20
CA GLU A 140 2.27 1.62 0.00
C GLU A 140 2.23 1.29 -1.50
N LEU A 141 3.10 0.37 -1.93
CA LEU A 141 3.05 -0.26 -3.25
C LEU A 141 2.75 -1.75 -3.05
N SER A 142 1.56 -2.19 -3.41
CA SER A 142 1.06 -3.55 -3.17
C SER A 142 1.05 -4.36 -4.46
N PHE A 143 1.60 -5.56 -4.39
CA PHE A 143 1.64 -6.53 -5.48
C PHE A 143 0.77 -7.73 -5.08
N ALA A 144 -0.42 -7.84 -5.67
CA ALA A 144 -1.28 -8.99 -5.46
C ALA A 144 -0.67 -10.21 -6.16
N LEU A 145 -0.67 -11.38 -5.51
CA LEU A 145 -0.09 -12.60 -6.05
C LEU A 145 -1.16 -13.44 -6.78
N LYS A 146 -0.81 -13.98 -7.95
CA LYS A 146 -1.66 -14.93 -8.70
C LYS A 146 -1.85 -16.25 -7.95
N ARG A 147 -0.81 -16.68 -7.26
CA ARG A 147 -0.79 -17.82 -6.37
C ARG A 147 -0.20 -17.30 -5.07
N GLY A 148 -1.02 -17.29 -4.02
CA GLY A 148 -0.58 -16.84 -2.71
C GLY A 148 0.68 -17.56 -2.23
N VAL A 149 1.30 -17.02 -1.20
CA VAL A 149 2.53 -17.56 -0.59
C VAL A 149 2.26 -18.01 0.83
N GLN A 150 2.96 -19.05 1.28
CA GLN A 150 2.96 -19.43 2.69
C GLN A 150 3.86 -18.47 3.45
N VAL A 151 3.29 -17.67 4.34
CA VAL A 151 4.02 -16.64 5.09
C VAL A 151 5.15 -17.25 5.89
N GLU A 152 4.92 -18.42 6.49
CA GLU A 152 5.89 -19.20 7.25
C GLU A 152 7.12 -19.54 6.40
N ALA A 153 6.93 -19.93 5.13
CA ALA A 153 8.05 -20.23 4.24
C ALA A 153 8.88 -18.98 3.89
N VAL A 154 8.25 -17.80 3.86
CA VAL A 154 8.96 -16.52 3.68
C VAL A 154 9.76 -16.18 4.94
N ILE A 155 9.17 -16.37 6.12
CA ILE A 155 9.84 -16.19 7.41
C ILE A 155 11.08 -17.09 7.49
N ASP A 156 10.90 -18.40 7.29
CA ASP A 156 11.97 -19.40 7.35
C ASP A 156 13.10 -19.04 6.36
N ALA A 157 12.74 -18.62 5.15
CA ALA A 157 13.71 -18.20 4.14
C ALA A 157 14.51 -16.98 4.59
N VAL A 158 13.89 -15.98 5.21
CA VAL A 158 14.60 -14.77 5.69
C VAL A 158 15.46 -15.08 6.91
N GLU A 159 14.96 -15.88 7.87
CA GLU A 159 15.74 -16.28 9.06
C GLU A 159 16.97 -17.11 8.68
N ALA A 160 16.84 -18.04 7.73
CA ALA A 160 17.96 -18.82 7.23
C ALA A 160 19.08 -17.97 6.59
N LEU A 161 18.74 -16.79 6.04
CA LEU A 161 19.72 -15.86 5.47
C LEU A 161 20.48 -15.09 6.55
N ASP A 162 19.80 -14.66 7.61
CA ASP A 162 20.45 -14.01 8.75
C ASP A 162 21.44 -14.96 9.45
N ASP A 163 21.06 -16.25 9.56
CA ASP A 163 21.94 -17.31 10.06
C ASP A 163 23.17 -17.53 9.17
N ALA A 164 23.01 -17.45 7.85
CA ALA A 164 24.08 -17.66 6.87
C ALA A 164 25.08 -16.50 6.78
N ASP A 165 24.64 -15.25 6.98
CA ASP A 165 25.47 -14.04 6.89
C ASP A 165 26.26 -13.71 8.18
N GLY A 166 26.10 -14.52 9.24
CA GLY A 166 27.04 -14.55 10.36
C GLY A 166 26.44 -14.34 11.74
N GLY A 167 25.33 -15.01 12.04
CA GLY A 167 24.86 -15.27 13.40
C GLY A 167 25.74 -16.23 14.21
N ASN A 168 27.07 -16.06 14.20
CA ASN A 168 27.90 -16.54 15.31
C ASN A 168 29.17 -15.70 15.49
N SER A 169 29.13 -14.83 16.48
CA SER A 169 30.30 -14.23 17.11
C SER A 169 31.22 -15.35 17.65
N GLY A 170 32.31 -15.67 16.95
CA GLY A 170 33.36 -16.55 17.51
C GLY A 170 34.32 -17.21 16.54
N GLY A 171 34.96 -16.49 15.62
CA GLY A 171 36.06 -17.05 14.81
C GLY A 171 36.93 -15.97 14.18
N PRO A 172 38.25 -15.90 14.47
CA PRO A 172 39.11 -14.85 13.93
C PRO A 172 39.59 -15.26 12.54
N GLY A 173 39.00 -14.69 11.49
CA GLY A 173 39.61 -14.72 10.15
C GLY A 173 38.63 -14.93 9.01
N GLY A 174 38.06 -13.84 8.50
CA GLY A 174 37.37 -13.80 7.22
C GLY A 174 37.47 -12.40 6.62
N ARG A 175 38.22 -12.27 5.52
CA ARG A 175 38.41 -11.01 4.79
C ARG A 175 37.12 -10.61 4.08
N GLY A 176 36.80 -9.32 4.15
CA GLY A 176 35.58 -8.71 3.60
C GLY A 176 35.36 -8.99 2.12
N GLY A 177 34.22 -9.61 1.84
CA GLY A 177 33.39 -9.33 0.67
C GLY A 177 32.22 -8.46 1.10
N ASP A 178 31.63 -7.70 0.17
CA ASP A 178 30.45 -6.84 0.39
C ASP A 178 29.42 -7.55 1.27
N ARG A 179 29.30 -7.12 2.53
CA ARG A 179 28.31 -7.66 3.46
C ARG A 179 26.96 -7.12 3.04
N ALA A 180 26.01 -8.02 2.73
CA ALA A 180 24.62 -7.64 2.64
C ALA A 180 24.21 -7.03 4.00
N ALA A 181 23.41 -5.96 3.95
CA ALA A 181 22.90 -5.34 5.17
C ALA A 181 22.01 -6.33 5.92
N PRO A 182 22.11 -6.44 7.27
CA PRO A 182 21.38 -7.45 8.02
C PRO A 182 19.87 -7.29 7.82
N LEU A 183 19.23 -8.42 7.50
CA LEU A 183 17.79 -8.55 7.30
C LEU A 183 17.13 -8.83 8.64
N ARG A 184 16.02 -8.15 8.94
CA ARG A 184 15.21 -8.42 10.13
C ARG A 184 13.80 -8.77 9.70
N VAL A 185 13.28 -9.88 10.21
CA VAL A 185 11.89 -10.27 10.02
C VAL A 185 11.12 -10.17 11.34
N SER A 186 9.87 -9.72 11.27
CA SER A 186 8.93 -9.62 12.40
C SER A 186 7.57 -10.16 11.98
N TYR A 187 6.90 -10.91 12.84
CA TYR A 187 5.60 -11.51 12.55
C TYR A 187 4.77 -11.71 13.83
N PRO A 188 3.43 -11.67 13.75
CA PRO A 188 2.56 -12.10 14.84
C PRO A 188 2.64 -13.62 15.04
N SER A 189 2.23 -14.10 16.21
CA SER A 189 2.29 -15.53 16.57
C SER A 189 1.37 -16.42 15.73
N ASP A 190 0.43 -15.84 14.99
CA ASP A 190 -0.48 -16.54 14.08
C ASP A 190 0.05 -16.60 12.63
N TYR A 191 1.22 -16.01 12.37
CA TYR A 191 1.88 -15.95 11.06
C TYR A 191 0.99 -15.39 9.94
N SER A 192 0.01 -14.55 10.29
CA SER A 192 -0.91 -13.95 9.31
C SER A 192 -0.21 -13.03 8.29
N TYR A 193 0.94 -12.47 8.67
CA TYR A 193 1.84 -11.72 7.79
C TYR A 193 3.27 -11.72 8.36
N CYS A 194 4.24 -11.30 7.58
CA CYS A 194 5.56 -10.91 8.10
C CYS A 194 5.97 -9.54 7.55
N GLU A 195 6.79 -8.82 8.32
CA GLU A 195 7.44 -7.58 7.93
C GLU A 195 8.95 -7.78 7.89
N ILE A 196 9.56 -7.45 6.76
CA ILE A 196 11.01 -7.53 6.52
C ILE A 196 11.55 -6.12 6.44
N ALA A 197 12.62 -5.85 7.19
CA ALA A 197 13.36 -4.60 7.19
C ALA A 197 14.84 -4.86 6.89
N VAL A 198 15.45 -3.97 6.11
CA VAL A 198 16.88 -4.00 5.78
C VAL A 198 17.55 -2.79 6.42
N GLU A 199 18.70 -2.99 7.08
CA GLU A 199 19.45 -1.86 7.61
C GLU A 199 19.84 -0.87 6.49
N GLY A 200 19.59 0.42 6.71
CA GLY A 200 19.85 1.47 5.73
C GLY A 200 18.75 1.69 4.69
N VAL A 201 17.74 0.82 4.62
CA VAL A 201 16.56 1.02 3.77
C VAL A 201 15.37 1.45 4.63
N ALA A 202 14.80 2.61 4.31
CA ALA A 202 13.71 3.17 5.11
C ALA A 202 12.35 2.49 4.85
N ALA A 203 12.18 1.90 3.67
CA ALA A 203 10.99 1.12 3.32
C ALA A 203 11.02 -0.27 3.98
N ARG A 204 9.84 -0.80 4.29
CA ARG A 204 9.66 -2.18 4.78
C ARG A 204 8.91 -3.01 3.77
N VAL A 205 9.11 -4.31 3.77
CA VAL A 205 8.35 -5.25 2.94
C VAL A 205 7.40 -6.01 3.85
N ARG A 206 6.09 -5.86 3.66
CA ARG A 206 5.08 -6.68 4.32
C ARG A 206 4.63 -7.77 3.37
N CYS A 207 4.83 -9.02 3.75
CA CYS A 207 4.29 -10.16 3.02
C CYS A 207 3.04 -10.67 3.73
N THR A 208 1.94 -10.73 3.01
CA THR A 208 0.74 -11.47 3.41
C THR A 208 0.66 -12.74 2.56
N GLY A 209 -0.24 -13.66 2.92
CA GLY A 209 -0.46 -14.84 2.09
C GLY A 209 -0.97 -14.51 0.67
N ALA A 210 -1.49 -13.30 0.43
CA ALA A 210 -2.10 -12.89 -0.84
C ALA A 210 -1.34 -11.78 -1.58
N SER A 211 -0.46 -11.04 -0.90
CA SER A 211 0.24 -9.89 -1.47
C SER A 211 1.63 -9.70 -0.87
N VAL A 212 2.48 -9.02 -1.63
CA VAL A 212 3.71 -8.42 -1.13
C VAL A 212 3.55 -6.91 -1.23
N ASP A 213 3.69 -6.22 -0.11
CA ASP A 213 3.52 -4.77 -0.02
C ASP A 213 4.85 -4.11 0.37
N LEU A 214 5.25 -3.06 -0.35
CA LEU A 214 6.29 -2.16 0.13
C LEU A 214 5.65 -1.00 0.88
N LEU A 215 6.05 -0.82 2.14
CA LEU A 215 5.59 0.23 3.03
C LEU A 215 6.64 1.34 3.09
N PHE A 216 6.29 2.53 2.63
CA PHE A 216 7.16 3.70 2.62
C PHE A 216 6.86 4.59 3.84
N PRO A 217 7.89 5.16 4.49
CA PRO A 217 7.72 5.98 5.69
C PRO A 217 7.04 7.33 5.40
N LYS A 218 7.02 7.76 4.14
CA LYS A 218 6.40 9.00 3.69
C LYS A 218 5.51 8.71 2.49
N GLY A 219 4.39 9.41 2.42
CA GLY A 219 3.55 9.40 1.24
C GLY A 219 4.27 10.04 0.05
N GLY A 220 4.09 9.48 -1.13
CA GLY A 220 4.59 9.97 -2.40
C GLY A 220 3.57 9.84 -3.53
N SER A 221 3.94 10.36 -4.69
CA SER A 221 3.24 10.13 -5.96
C SER A 221 3.59 8.76 -6.56
N PRO A 222 2.80 8.24 -7.51
CA PRO A 222 3.07 6.94 -8.14
C PRO A 222 4.50 6.81 -8.69
N LEU A 223 5.01 7.82 -9.38
CA LEU A 223 6.37 7.79 -9.92
C LEU A 223 7.46 7.80 -8.84
N GLU A 224 7.24 8.52 -7.73
CA GLU A 224 8.16 8.52 -6.59
C GLU A 224 8.21 7.14 -5.95
N LEU A 225 7.06 6.50 -5.72
CA LEU A 225 7.00 5.15 -5.17
C LEU A 225 7.66 4.12 -6.07
N LEU A 226 7.50 4.22 -7.40
CA LEU A 226 8.18 3.33 -8.34
C LEU A 226 9.70 3.52 -8.34
N ARG A 227 10.19 4.76 -8.17
CA ARG A 227 11.63 5.06 -8.05
C ARG A 227 12.19 4.52 -6.75
N GLU A 228 11.48 4.71 -5.64
CA GLU A 228 11.87 4.15 -4.34
C GLU A 228 11.86 2.63 -4.37
N PHE A 229 10.82 2.01 -4.97
CA PHE A 229 10.77 0.57 -5.22
C PHE A 229 11.99 0.08 -6.01
N ALA A 230 12.39 0.77 -7.07
CA ALA A 230 13.57 0.39 -7.84
C ALA A 230 14.87 0.46 -7.01
N ALA A 231 15.00 1.44 -6.11
CA ALA A 231 16.13 1.58 -5.19
C ALA A 231 16.13 0.47 -4.13
N VAL A 232 14.96 0.19 -3.55
CA VAL A 232 14.75 -0.90 -2.60
C VAL A 232 15.09 -2.22 -3.26
N ARG A 233 14.56 -2.51 -4.45
CA ARG A 233 14.89 -3.71 -5.20
C ARG A 233 16.38 -3.82 -5.51
N ALA A 234 17.07 -2.74 -5.84
CA ALA A 234 18.53 -2.79 -6.03
C ALA A 234 19.25 -3.16 -4.72
N ALA A 235 18.82 -2.63 -3.58
CA ALA A 235 19.34 -3.01 -2.26
C ALA A 235 19.03 -4.48 -1.92
N PHE A 236 17.83 -4.96 -2.26
CA PHE A 236 17.44 -6.35 -2.07
C PHE A 236 18.05 -7.31 -3.10
N GLN A 237 18.40 -6.90 -4.32
CA GLN A 237 19.11 -7.74 -5.30
C GLN A 237 20.60 -7.87 -4.98
N LEU A 238 21.17 -6.91 -4.24
CA LEU A 238 22.47 -7.08 -3.61
C LEU A 238 22.43 -8.22 -2.56
N SER A 239 21.25 -8.51 -2.01
CA SER A 239 20.94 -9.78 -1.32
C SER A 239 20.50 -10.82 -2.37
N LYS A 240 21.43 -11.66 -2.82
CA LYS A 240 21.20 -12.62 -3.93
C LYS A 240 19.96 -13.50 -3.74
N GLU A 241 19.57 -13.80 -2.50
CA GLU A 241 18.49 -14.74 -2.20
C GLU A 241 17.08 -14.12 -2.16
N LEU A 242 16.90 -12.85 -1.79
CA LEU A 242 15.58 -12.19 -1.85
C LEU A 242 15.16 -11.85 -3.29
N GLY A 243 16.16 -11.71 -4.17
CA GLY A 243 15.94 -11.62 -5.61
C GLY A 243 15.17 -12.82 -6.18
N ALA A 244 15.28 -14.02 -5.60
CA ALA A 244 14.55 -15.20 -6.06
C ALA A 244 13.10 -15.28 -5.57
N LEU A 245 12.75 -14.53 -4.52
CA LEU A 245 11.39 -14.47 -3.96
C LEU A 245 10.56 -13.34 -4.60
N LEU A 246 11.25 -12.35 -5.18
CA LEU A 246 10.68 -11.24 -5.94
C LEU A 246 10.86 -11.39 -7.47
N ALA A 247 11.59 -12.40 -7.95
CA ALA A 247 11.77 -12.72 -9.37
C ALA A 247 10.98 -13.97 -9.79
#